data_AF-A0A2P6MGY1-F1
#
_entry.id   AF-A0A2P6MGY1-F1
#
_cell.length_a   1.000
_cell.length_b   1.000
_cell.length_c   1.000
_cell.angle_alpha   90.00
_cell.angle_beta   90.00
_cell.angle_gamma   90.00
#
_symmetry.space_group_name_H-M   'P 1'
#
loop_
_entity.id
_entity.type
_entity.pdbx_description
1 polymer ?
#
loop_
_entity_poly.entity_id
_entity_poly.type
_entity_poly.pdbx_seq_one_letter_code
_entity_poly.pdbx_strand_id
1 'polypeptide(L)'
;MFTLDTDGRFQLFVQDTYTGTSYRYLQDLYYELPDDYEVESYVVQLSEDTTFFNEGSSSEGFEEFPFHLPNQRVEIEVVAENLPVVTERETPVTNDSRLLPVVEAESITTSPYTSEDFLEVHTPVEDNHYMLFLFDESFNREYLNILQEFASQIGERYDTYLDVIYHQPEYFETYMDIDEKPSFLLLDDSGEALRTADWQEVIDWFQQETAVSFPREGDRAWYDVLYE
;
A
#
# COMPACT_ATOMS: atom_id res chain seq x y z
N MET A 1 2.02 9.00 1.01
CA MET A 1 3.16 8.67 1.90
C MET A 1 3.65 9.94 2.57
N PHE A 2 3.67 9.95 3.90
CA PHE A 2 4.15 11.07 4.70
C PHE A 2 5.60 10.84 5.09
N THR A 3 6.48 11.75 4.71
CA THR A 3 7.79 11.88 5.36
C THR A 3 7.87 13.31 5.89
N LEU A 4 7.91 13.44 7.21
CA LEU A 4 8.31 14.70 7.83
C LEU A 4 9.78 14.94 7.47
N ASP A 5 10.04 15.99 6.71
CA ASP A 5 11.39 16.52 6.58
C ASP A 5 11.77 17.21 7.90
N THR A 6 13.07 17.23 8.19
CA THR A 6 13.71 17.95 9.29
C THR A 6 13.31 19.43 9.39
N ASP A 7 12.76 20.02 8.34
CA ASP A 7 12.31 21.41 8.26
C ASP A 7 10.82 21.62 8.66
N GLY A 8 10.18 20.63 9.28
CA GLY A 8 8.78 20.74 9.71
C GLY A 8 7.81 20.77 8.53
N ARG A 9 8.08 19.97 7.50
CA ARG A 9 7.26 19.85 6.29
C ARG A 9 6.89 18.41 6.05
N PHE A 10 5.70 18.17 5.54
CA PHE A 10 5.33 16.85 5.03
C PHE A 10 4.49 16.97 3.76
N GLN A 11 4.51 15.93 2.93
CA GLN A 11 3.66 15.86 1.74
C GLN A 11 2.28 15.32 2.11
N LEU A 12 1.23 16.05 1.76
CA LEU A 12 -0.16 15.61 1.80
C LEU A 12 -0.57 15.10 0.42
N PHE A 13 -1.03 13.86 0.36
CA PHE A 13 -1.77 13.34 -0.79
C PHE A 13 -3.26 13.57 -0.55
N VAL A 14 -3.98 14.09 -1.54
CA VAL A 14 -5.44 14.30 -1.46
C VAL A 14 -6.16 13.27 -2.32
N GLN A 15 -5.79 13.21 -3.60
CA GLN A 15 -6.34 12.24 -4.53
C GLN A 15 -5.48 12.11 -5.79
N ASP A 16 -5.64 11.02 -6.54
CA ASP A 16 -5.23 10.93 -7.94
C ASP A 16 -6.25 10.18 -8.80
N THR A 17 -6.04 10.20 -10.11
CA THR A 17 -6.96 9.56 -11.08
C THR A 17 -6.91 8.04 -11.07
N TYR A 18 -5.94 7.42 -10.39
CA TYR A 18 -5.67 5.97 -10.45
C TYR A 18 -6.16 5.24 -9.19
N THR A 19 -5.94 5.84 -8.02
CA THR A 19 -6.18 5.29 -6.69
C THR A 19 -7.28 6.05 -5.93
N GLY A 20 -7.75 7.17 -6.49
CA GLY A 20 -8.78 7.99 -5.85
C GLY A 20 -8.20 8.72 -4.64
N THR A 21 -8.93 8.71 -3.51
CA THR A 21 -8.56 9.46 -2.30
C THR A 21 -7.59 8.74 -1.37
N SER A 22 -7.17 7.53 -1.74
CA SER A 22 -6.33 6.69 -0.90
C SER A 22 -5.07 6.29 -1.64
N TYR A 23 -3.93 6.38 -0.97
CA TYR A 23 -2.66 5.98 -1.56
C TYR A 23 -2.56 4.46 -1.58
N ARG A 24 -2.38 3.88 -2.76
CA ARG A 24 -2.00 2.48 -2.97
C ARG A 24 -0.57 2.42 -3.45
N TYR A 25 0.22 1.46 -2.97
CA TYR A 25 1.59 1.32 -3.45
C TYR A 25 1.60 0.76 -4.87
N LEU A 26 2.14 1.54 -5.80
CA LEU A 26 2.23 1.18 -7.22
C LEU A 26 3.70 0.98 -7.58
N GLN A 27 4.11 -0.28 -7.78
CA GLN A 27 5.52 -0.66 -7.89
C GLN A 27 6.21 -0.06 -9.12
N ASP A 28 5.49 0.10 -10.24
CA ASP A 28 6.06 0.56 -11.52
C ASP A 28 5.77 2.04 -11.86
N LEU A 29 4.89 2.69 -11.10
CA LEU A 29 4.56 4.10 -11.31
C LEU A 29 5.75 5.05 -11.07
N TYR A 30 6.84 4.54 -10.49
CA TYR A 30 8.08 5.30 -10.30
C TYR A 30 8.71 5.84 -11.59
N TYR A 31 8.37 5.31 -12.77
CA TYR A 31 9.09 5.60 -14.01
C TYR A 31 8.24 6.22 -15.12
N GLU A 32 7.00 5.80 -15.32
CA GLU A 32 6.12 6.30 -16.39
C GLU A 32 4.72 6.58 -15.84
N LEU A 33 4.20 7.79 -16.08
CA LEU A 33 2.83 8.18 -15.78
C LEU A 33 1.94 7.87 -16.99
N PRO A 34 0.71 7.35 -16.79
CA PRO A 34 -0.32 7.36 -17.83
C PRO A 34 -0.54 8.77 -18.40
N ASP A 35 -0.90 8.87 -19.68
CA ASP A 35 -1.12 10.15 -20.38
C ASP A 35 -2.19 11.04 -19.73
N ASP A 36 -3.11 10.44 -18.97
CA ASP A 36 -4.22 11.08 -18.27
C ASP A 36 -4.07 11.06 -16.74
N TYR A 37 -2.86 10.82 -16.23
CA TYR A 37 -2.61 10.86 -14.80
C TYR A 37 -2.71 12.30 -14.25
N GLU A 38 -3.61 12.50 -13.29
CA GLU A 38 -3.72 13.75 -12.53
C GLU A 38 -3.67 13.42 -11.03
N VAL A 39 -3.01 14.29 -10.27
CA VAL A 39 -2.85 14.13 -8.81
C VAL A 39 -2.97 15.48 -8.12
N GLU A 40 -3.65 15.47 -6.98
CA GLU A 40 -3.72 16.60 -6.06
C GLU A 40 -2.86 16.30 -4.82
N SER A 41 -1.84 17.11 -4.62
CA SER A 41 -0.91 16.98 -3.50
C SER A 41 -0.33 18.33 -3.08
N TYR A 42 -0.04 18.47 -1.80
CA TYR A 42 0.47 19.70 -1.18
C TYR A 42 1.69 19.39 -0.32
N VAL A 43 2.55 20.39 -0.13
CA VAL A 43 3.51 20.38 0.98
C VAL A 43 2.91 21.17 2.12
N VAL A 44 2.68 20.52 3.25
CA VAL A 44 2.20 21.18 4.45
C VAL A 44 3.41 21.66 5.24
N GLN A 45 3.48 22.96 5.49
CA GLN A 45 4.46 23.60 6.36
C GLN A 45 3.86 23.76 7.75
N LEU A 46 4.61 23.31 8.75
CA LEU A 46 4.32 23.53 10.16
C LEU A 46 5.01 24.81 10.64
N SER A 47 4.36 25.53 11.56
CA SER A 47 4.93 26.67 12.29
C SER A 47 4.99 26.36 13.79
N GLU A 48 5.62 27.23 14.57
CA GLU A 48 5.63 27.11 16.03
C GLU A 48 4.23 27.25 16.64
N ASP A 49 3.28 27.83 15.89
CA ASP A 49 1.90 28.07 16.31
C ASP A 49 0.93 26.98 15.82
N THR A 50 1.38 26.02 15.00
CA THR A 50 0.51 24.94 14.50
C THR A 50 0.03 24.07 15.66
N THR A 51 -1.29 23.88 15.74
CA THR A 51 -1.93 23.04 16.76
C THR A 51 -2.24 21.65 16.24
N PHE A 52 -2.17 20.64 17.11
CA PHE A 52 -2.30 19.23 16.77
C PHE A 52 -3.35 18.54 17.64
N PHE A 53 -4.31 17.89 16.99
CA PHE A 53 -5.41 17.15 17.62
C PHE A 53 -5.42 15.71 17.13
N ASN A 54 -5.52 14.75 18.05
CA ASN A 54 -5.75 13.34 17.73
C ASN A 54 -7.22 13.03 18.03
N GLU A 55 -8.02 12.73 17.01
CA GLU A 55 -9.42 12.37 17.17
C GLU A 55 -9.53 11.10 18.04
N GLY A 56 -10.29 11.18 19.13
CA GLY A 56 -10.43 10.08 20.10
C GLY A 56 -9.36 10.02 21.20
N SER A 57 -8.32 10.86 21.15
CA SER A 57 -7.42 11.09 22.27
C SER A 57 -7.73 12.42 22.96
N SER A 58 -7.44 12.51 24.25
CA SER A 58 -7.45 13.79 24.99
C SER A 58 -6.08 14.47 25.01
N SER A 59 -5.08 13.95 24.28
CA SER A 59 -3.75 14.54 24.21
C SER A 59 -3.67 15.61 23.10
N GLU A 60 -3.29 16.82 23.53
CA GLU A 60 -2.88 17.93 22.66
C GLU A 60 -1.34 17.94 22.61
N GLY A 61 -0.74 18.00 21.42
CA GLY A 61 0.70 18.21 21.28
C GLY A 61 1.38 17.50 20.11
N PHE A 62 2.44 18.12 19.59
CA PHE A 62 3.24 17.66 18.45
C PHE A 62 4.09 16.41 18.74
N GLU A 63 4.48 16.18 19.99
CA GLU A 63 5.46 15.13 20.35
C GLU A 63 4.95 13.68 20.16
N GLU A 64 3.66 13.47 19.89
CA GLU A 64 3.05 12.14 19.68
C GLU A 64 2.44 11.96 18.26
N PHE A 65 2.66 12.89 17.33
CA PHE A 65 1.87 12.93 16.10
C PHE A 65 2.38 11.97 15.00
N PRO A 66 1.56 11.00 14.53
CA PRO A 66 2.05 9.85 13.77
C PRO A 66 2.06 10.11 12.25
N PHE A 67 3.01 10.89 11.74
CA PHE A 67 3.23 11.01 10.28
C PHE A 67 3.97 9.80 9.67
N HIS A 68 3.81 8.61 10.24
CA HIS A 68 4.54 7.42 9.83
C HIS A 68 3.67 6.38 9.11
N LEU A 69 2.35 6.53 9.17
CA LEU A 69 1.43 5.55 8.62
C LEU A 69 0.87 6.05 7.27
N PRO A 70 1.08 5.31 6.16
CA PRO A 70 0.45 5.63 4.88
C PRO A 70 -1.07 5.55 5.00
N ASN A 71 -1.85 6.34 4.23
CA ASN A 71 -3.32 6.44 4.36
C ASN A 71 -3.88 6.91 5.71
N GLN A 72 -3.04 7.36 6.64
CA GLN A 72 -3.52 8.05 7.82
C GLN A 72 -4.30 9.31 7.42
N ARG A 73 -5.60 9.32 7.69
CA ARG A 73 -6.49 10.43 7.36
C ARG A 73 -6.19 11.62 8.27
N VAL A 74 -6.14 12.79 7.66
CA VAL A 74 -5.88 14.07 8.33
C VAL A 74 -6.83 15.14 7.79
N GLU A 75 -7.31 15.99 8.68
CA GLU A 75 -7.98 17.24 8.38
C GLU A 75 -7.02 18.39 8.74
N ILE A 76 -6.88 19.36 7.84
CA ILE A 76 -5.93 20.47 8.00
C ILE A 76 -6.66 21.78 7.77
N GLU A 77 -6.64 22.65 8.78
CA GLU A 77 -7.03 24.05 8.64
C GLU A 77 -5.79 24.86 8.25
N VAL A 78 -5.89 25.68 7.20
CA VAL A 78 -4.76 26.45 6.65
C VAL A 78 -4.90 27.94 6.92
N VAL A 79 -3.79 28.61 7.20
CA VAL A 79 -3.73 30.04 7.55
C VAL A 79 -4.24 30.94 6.40
N ALA A 80 -4.05 30.52 5.16
CA ALA A 80 -4.58 31.18 3.97
C ALA A 80 -4.90 30.17 2.88
N GLU A 81 -6.05 30.35 2.21
CA GLU A 81 -6.39 29.59 1.01
C GLU A 81 -5.39 29.95 -0.11
N ASN A 82 -4.45 29.04 -0.38
CA ASN A 82 -3.66 29.13 -1.59
C ASN A 82 -4.51 28.64 -2.77
N LEU A 83 -4.49 29.37 -3.88
CA LEU A 83 -5.15 28.91 -5.09
C LEU A 83 -4.47 27.62 -5.59
N PRO A 84 -5.23 26.59 -6.00
CA PRO A 84 -4.67 25.39 -6.62
C PRO A 84 -3.79 25.77 -7.81
N VAL A 85 -2.61 25.14 -7.91
CA VAL A 85 -1.67 25.33 -9.02
C VAL A 85 -1.59 24.03 -9.81
N VAL A 86 -1.94 24.08 -11.09
CA VAL A 86 -1.78 22.96 -12.02
C VAL A 86 -0.39 23.01 -12.63
N THR A 87 0.35 21.91 -12.56
CA THR A 87 1.70 21.79 -13.12
C THR A 87 1.82 20.46 -13.88
N GLU A 88 2.30 20.52 -15.12
CA GLU A 88 2.61 19.31 -15.92
C GLU A 88 3.98 18.76 -15.58
N ARG A 89 4.10 17.43 -15.46
CA ARG A 89 5.34 16.75 -15.06
C ARG A 89 5.49 15.40 -15.75
N GLU A 90 6.75 15.04 -15.98
CA GLU A 90 7.11 13.74 -16.59
C GLU A 90 7.16 12.60 -15.56
N THR A 91 7.16 12.92 -14.25
CA THR A 91 7.30 11.93 -13.17
C THR A 91 6.28 12.17 -12.06
N PRO A 92 5.90 11.12 -11.30
CA PRO A 92 4.96 11.24 -10.19
C PRO A 92 5.42 12.22 -9.12
N VAL A 93 4.45 12.79 -8.40
CA VAL A 93 4.70 13.72 -7.28
C VAL A 93 5.46 13.10 -6.12
N THR A 94 5.45 11.77 -5.99
CA THR A 94 6.23 11.02 -5.00
C THR A 94 7.74 11.06 -5.27
N ASN A 95 8.16 11.32 -6.52
CA ASN A 95 9.58 11.37 -6.90
C ASN A 95 10.24 12.73 -6.68
N ASP A 96 9.49 13.83 -6.73
CA ASP A 96 10.03 15.17 -6.51
C ASP A 96 8.93 16.11 -6.02
N SER A 97 8.97 16.51 -4.76
CA SER A 97 7.96 17.37 -4.14
C SER A 97 8.24 18.87 -4.25
N ARG A 98 9.36 19.29 -4.88
CA ARG A 98 9.84 20.69 -4.82
C ARG A 98 8.92 21.72 -5.48
N LEU A 99 8.06 21.27 -6.39
CA LEU A 99 7.12 22.13 -7.13
C LEU A 99 5.68 22.03 -6.61
N LEU A 100 5.44 21.25 -5.55
CA LEU A 100 4.13 21.19 -4.94
C LEU A 100 3.81 22.52 -4.25
N PRO A 101 2.54 22.98 -4.32
CA PRO A 101 2.10 24.14 -3.57
C PRO A 101 2.33 23.91 -2.08
N VAL A 102 2.93 24.91 -1.42
CA VAL A 102 3.15 24.88 0.02
C VAL A 102 1.97 25.55 0.71
N VAL A 103 1.35 24.89 1.67
CA VAL A 103 0.29 25.43 2.53
C VAL A 103 0.79 25.48 3.97
N GLU A 104 0.46 26.55 4.69
CA GLU A 104 0.81 26.68 6.11
C GLU A 104 -0.37 26.22 6.96
N ALA A 105 -0.14 25.27 7.86
CA ALA A 105 -1.17 24.69 8.72
C ALA A 105 -1.37 25.53 9.99
N GLU A 106 -2.62 25.90 10.27
CA GLU A 106 -3.07 26.47 11.55
C GLU A 106 -3.36 25.35 12.56
N SER A 107 -4.11 24.34 12.12
CA SER A 107 -4.43 23.17 12.92
C SER A 107 -4.40 21.89 12.08
N ILE A 108 -4.06 20.77 12.71
CA ILE A 108 -4.08 19.44 12.10
C ILE A 108 -4.82 18.50 13.03
N THR A 109 -5.84 17.84 12.50
CA THR A 109 -6.58 16.77 13.19
C THR A 109 -6.32 15.44 12.49
N THR A 110 -5.82 14.45 13.20
CA THR A 110 -5.66 13.07 12.70
C THR A 110 -6.83 12.22 13.17
N SER A 111 -7.36 11.38 12.27
CA SER A 111 -8.26 10.29 12.67
C SER A 111 -7.46 9.09 13.19
N PRO A 112 -8.05 8.13 13.91
CA PRO A 112 -7.37 6.89 14.25
C PRO A 112 -7.02 6.07 13.00
N TYR A 113 -5.83 5.46 12.98
CA TYR A 113 -5.45 4.53 11.92
C TYR A 113 -6.23 3.22 12.04
N THR A 114 -6.77 2.72 10.93
CA THR A 114 -7.58 1.50 10.90
C THR A 114 -6.92 0.37 10.10
N SER A 115 -7.43 -0.85 10.25
CA SER A 115 -7.01 -1.99 9.42
C SER A 115 -7.39 -1.80 7.96
N GLU A 116 -8.50 -1.11 7.68
CA GLU A 116 -8.90 -0.73 6.32
C GLU A 116 -7.86 0.17 5.66
N ASP A 117 -7.37 1.21 6.37
CA ASP A 117 -6.34 2.10 5.83
C ASP A 117 -5.05 1.32 5.49
N PHE A 118 -4.71 0.31 6.30
CA PHE A 118 -3.55 -0.55 6.07
C PHE A 118 -3.74 -1.52 4.91
N LEU A 119 -4.90 -2.16 4.81
CA LEU A 119 -5.24 -3.05 3.70
C LEU A 119 -5.22 -2.28 2.38
N GLU A 120 -5.78 -1.08 2.36
CA GLU A 120 -5.85 -0.26 1.15
C GLU A 120 -4.47 0.08 0.59
N VAL A 121 -3.49 0.38 1.44
CA VAL A 121 -2.10 0.64 0.99
C VAL A 121 -1.47 -0.56 0.26
N HIS A 122 -1.86 -1.77 0.67
CA HIS A 122 -1.37 -3.03 0.12
C HIS A 122 -2.34 -3.64 -0.90
N THR A 123 -3.44 -2.97 -1.21
CA THR A 123 -4.37 -3.45 -2.23
C THR A 123 -3.79 -3.08 -3.59
N PRO A 124 -3.56 -4.04 -4.50
CA PRO A 124 -3.11 -3.72 -5.86
C PRO A 124 -4.13 -2.84 -6.59
N VAL A 125 -3.70 -2.19 -7.67
CA VAL A 125 -4.58 -1.35 -8.49
C VAL A 125 -5.01 -2.06 -9.76
N GLU A 126 -4.11 -2.85 -10.31
CA GLU A 126 -4.31 -3.65 -11.51
C GLU A 126 -5.19 -4.87 -11.18
N ASP A 127 -6.21 -5.11 -12.02
CA ASP A 127 -7.20 -6.18 -11.87
C ASP A 127 -6.62 -7.60 -12.06
N ASN A 128 -5.38 -7.68 -12.56
CA ASN A 128 -4.63 -8.91 -12.74
C ASN A 128 -3.45 -9.06 -11.77
N HIS A 129 -3.35 -8.22 -10.75
CA HIS A 129 -2.30 -8.27 -9.72
C HIS A 129 -2.89 -8.66 -8.37
N TYR A 130 -2.22 -9.60 -7.70
CA TYR A 130 -2.62 -10.14 -6.41
C TYR A 130 -1.49 -10.03 -5.39
N MET A 131 -1.82 -9.81 -4.12
CA MET A 131 -0.86 -9.85 -3.01
C MET A 131 -1.23 -10.97 -2.04
N LEU A 132 -0.30 -11.91 -1.82
CA LEU A 132 -0.46 -13.04 -0.91
C LEU A 132 0.44 -12.88 0.32
N PHE A 133 -0.17 -12.62 1.48
CA PHE A 133 0.48 -12.55 2.77
C PHE A 133 0.42 -13.92 3.47
N LEU A 134 1.59 -14.45 3.81
CA LEU A 134 1.75 -15.71 4.51
C LEU A 134 2.12 -15.48 5.99
N PHE A 135 1.12 -15.55 6.88
CA PHE A 135 1.32 -15.49 8.34
C PHE A 135 1.48 -16.90 8.93
N ASP A 136 2.55 -17.59 8.54
CA ASP A 136 2.88 -18.94 9.01
C ASP A 136 4.40 -19.15 9.12
N GLU A 137 4.96 -19.01 10.32
CA GLU A 137 6.40 -19.23 10.55
C GLU A 137 6.88 -20.67 10.24
N SER A 138 5.95 -21.62 10.16
CA SER A 138 6.21 -23.02 9.85
C SER A 138 6.08 -23.36 8.37
N PHE A 139 5.75 -22.38 7.52
CA PHE A 139 5.57 -22.58 6.09
C PHE A 139 6.84 -23.18 5.46
N ASN A 140 6.66 -24.14 4.56
CA ASN A 140 7.79 -24.86 3.95
C ASN A 140 8.66 -23.89 3.14
N ARG A 141 9.90 -23.67 3.60
CA ARG A 141 10.87 -22.75 2.95
C ARG A 141 11.28 -23.16 1.55
N GLU A 142 11.39 -24.45 1.26
CA GLU A 142 11.70 -24.92 -0.09
C GLU A 142 10.55 -24.59 -1.03
N TYR A 143 9.31 -24.81 -0.58
CA TYR A 143 8.13 -24.49 -1.35
C TYR A 143 7.91 -22.97 -1.50
N LEU A 144 8.22 -22.17 -0.49
CA LEU A 144 8.18 -20.71 -0.60
C LEU A 144 9.10 -20.20 -1.73
N ASN A 145 10.31 -20.72 -1.85
CA ASN A 145 11.22 -20.33 -2.93
C ASN A 145 10.64 -20.68 -4.30
N ILE A 146 9.96 -21.83 -4.40
CA ILE A 146 9.25 -22.24 -5.63
C ILE A 146 8.13 -21.27 -5.95
N LEU A 147 7.32 -20.88 -4.95
CA LEU A 147 6.23 -19.92 -5.11
C LEU A 147 6.73 -18.54 -5.55
N GLN A 148 7.82 -18.05 -4.96
CA GLN A 148 8.41 -16.76 -5.32
C GLN A 148 8.97 -16.76 -6.75
N GLU A 149 9.65 -17.85 -7.14
CA GLU A 149 10.13 -18.01 -8.51
C GLU A 149 8.96 -18.06 -9.49
N PHE A 150 7.94 -18.87 -9.20
CA PHE A 150 6.71 -18.96 -10.00
C PHE A 150 6.02 -17.59 -10.14
N ALA A 151 5.84 -16.88 -9.02
CA ALA A 151 5.24 -15.56 -8.97
C ALA A 151 5.99 -14.55 -9.87
N SER A 152 7.32 -14.62 -9.93
CA SER A 152 8.13 -13.76 -10.80
C SER A 152 7.95 -14.00 -12.30
N GLN A 153 7.41 -15.15 -12.70
CA GLN A 153 7.33 -15.58 -14.10
C GLN A 153 5.91 -15.58 -14.67
N ILE A 154 4.88 -15.64 -13.82
CA ILE A 154 3.48 -15.76 -14.29
C ILE A 154 2.98 -14.50 -15.01
N GLY A 155 3.53 -13.32 -14.70
CA GLY A 155 3.15 -12.06 -15.36
C GLY A 155 3.38 -12.12 -16.87
N GLU A 156 4.58 -12.52 -17.30
CA GLU A 156 4.91 -12.60 -18.73
C GLU A 156 4.10 -13.68 -19.47
N ARG A 157 3.76 -14.77 -18.79
CA ARG A 157 3.17 -15.97 -19.43
C ARG A 157 1.65 -15.95 -19.44
N TYR A 158 1.03 -15.44 -18.39
CA TYR A 158 -0.41 -15.51 -18.15
C TYR A 158 -1.07 -14.14 -18.00
N ASP A 159 -0.30 -13.04 -18.05
CA ASP A 159 -0.81 -11.70 -17.75
C ASP A 159 -1.44 -11.65 -16.36
N THR A 160 -0.78 -12.29 -15.38
CA THR A 160 -1.21 -12.39 -13.98
C THR A 160 0.00 -12.17 -13.09
N TYR A 161 -0.10 -11.24 -12.14
CA TYR A 161 0.98 -10.87 -11.24
C TYR A 161 0.64 -11.29 -9.82
N LEU A 162 1.62 -11.83 -9.09
CA LEU A 162 1.44 -12.26 -7.71
C LEU A 162 2.65 -11.81 -6.89
N ASP A 163 2.42 -11.12 -5.79
CA ASP A 163 3.45 -10.86 -4.79
C ASP A 163 3.27 -11.77 -3.60
N VAL A 164 4.28 -12.60 -3.33
CA VAL A 164 4.29 -13.50 -2.18
C VAL A 164 5.07 -12.86 -1.04
N ILE A 165 4.36 -12.33 -0.06
CA ILE A 165 4.92 -11.67 1.11
C ILE A 165 5.02 -12.66 2.27
N TYR A 166 6.23 -12.83 2.79
CA TYR A 166 6.54 -13.69 3.92
C TYR A 166 7.47 -12.97 4.90
N HIS A 167 7.44 -13.35 6.18
CA HIS A 167 8.22 -12.71 7.25
C HIS A 167 7.95 -11.21 7.40
N GLN A 168 6.68 -10.85 7.58
CA GLN A 168 6.27 -9.48 7.86
C GLN A 168 6.68 -9.04 9.28
N PRO A 169 6.91 -7.73 9.49
CA PRO A 169 7.00 -7.17 10.84
C PRO A 169 5.74 -7.42 11.68
N GLU A 170 5.86 -7.53 13.00
CA GLU A 170 4.75 -7.82 13.92
C GLU A 170 3.55 -6.85 13.78
N TYR A 171 3.79 -5.59 13.40
CA TYR A 171 2.70 -4.63 13.21
C TYR A 171 1.76 -4.97 12.05
N PHE A 172 2.19 -5.78 11.06
CA PHE A 172 1.30 -6.28 10.01
C PHE A 172 0.20 -7.14 10.61
N GLU A 173 0.53 -8.00 11.58
CA GLU A 173 -0.46 -8.85 12.24
C GLU A 173 -1.49 -8.01 12.98
N THR A 174 -1.05 -6.91 13.62
CA THR A 174 -1.95 -5.98 14.31
C THR A 174 -2.87 -5.24 13.34
N TYR A 175 -2.34 -4.67 12.24
CA TYR A 175 -3.14 -3.87 11.32
C TYR A 175 -3.90 -4.68 10.27
N MET A 176 -3.56 -5.94 10.05
CA MET A 176 -4.34 -6.84 9.20
C MET A 176 -5.30 -7.71 10.02
N ASP A 177 -5.46 -7.47 11.32
CA ASP A 177 -6.34 -8.22 12.22
C ASP A 177 -6.07 -9.75 12.17
N ILE A 178 -4.81 -10.14 12.34
CA ILE A 178 -4.35 -11.53 12.33
C ILE A 178 -4.23 -12.05 13.77
N ASP A 179 -5.30 -12.68 14.26
CA ASP A 179 -5.37 -13.20 15.64
C ASP A 179 -4.82 -14.64 15.77
N GLU A 180 -4.87 -15.43 14.69
CA GLU A 180 -4.52 -16.85 14.70
C GLU A 180 -3.58 -17.21 13.52
N LYS A 181 -2.71 -18.21 13.73
CA LYS A 181 -1.75 -18.71 12.73
C LYS A 181 -1.85 -20.24 12.61
N PRO A 182 -1.66 -20.84 11.41
CA PRO A 182 -1.36 -20.16 10.14
C PRO A 182 -2.55 -19.35 9.65
N SER A 183 -2.26 -18.22 8.99
CA SER A 183 -3.26 -17.40 8.30
C SER A 183 -2.68 -16.94 6.97
N PHE A 184 -3.52 -17.00 5.94
CA PHE A 184 -3.21 -16.58 4.58
C PHE A 184 -4.23 -15.51 4.21
N LEU A 185 -3.72 -14.36 3.77
CA LEU A 185 -4.52 -13.25 3.29
C LEU A 185 -4.14 -12.97 1.85
N LEU A 186 -5.13 -13.02 0.96
CA LEU A 186 -4.99 -12.71 -0.45
C LEU A 186 -5.77 -11.43 -0.75
N LEU A 187 -5.09 -10.48 -1.39
CA LEU A 187 -5.67 -9.23 -1.86
C LEU A 187 -5.74 -9.21 -3.39
N ASP A 188 -6.81 -8.65 -3.93
CA ASP A 188 -7.01 -8.29 -5.35
C ASP A 188 -7.26 -6.77 -5.48
N ASP A 189 -7.65 -6.27 -6.66
CA ASP A 189 -7.89 -4.84 -6.90
C ASP A 189 -9.02 -4.23 -6.05
N SER A 190 -9.89 -5.09 -5.52
CA SER A 190 -11.05 -4.71 -4.71
C SER A 190 -10.80 -4.74 -3.19
N GLY A 191 -9.68 -5.30 -2.75
CA GLY A 191 -9.31 -5.42 -1.34
C GLY A 191 -9.07 -6.86 -0.91
N GLU A 192 -9.63 -7.28 0.22
CA GLU A 192 -9.52 -8.65 0.73
C GLU A 192 -10.37 -9.62 -0.11
N ALA A 193 -9.70 -10.46 -0.90
CA ALA A 193 -10.30 -11.51 -1.71
C ALA A 193 -10.54 -12.79 -0.90
N LEU A 194 -9.56 -13.18 -0.08
CA LEU A 194 -9.61 -14.40 0.72
C LEU A 194 -8.79 -14.27 2.00
N ARG A 195 -9.35 -14.75 3.11
CA ARG A 195 -8.65 -14.95 4.37
C ARG A 195 -8.96 -16.34 4.90
N THR A 196 -7.93 -17.15 5.11
CA THR A 196 -8.09 -18.55 5.50
C THR A 196 -6.89 -19.10 6.26
N ALA A 197 -7.09 -20.17 7.03
CA ALA A 197 -6.01 -20.97 7.61
C ALA A 197 -5.67 -22.21 6.76
N ASP A 198 -6.43 -22.49 5.70
CA ASP A 198 -6.23 -23.63 4.82
C ASP A 198 -5.51 -23.21 3.52
N TRP A 199 -4.27 -23.66 3.36
CA TRP A 199 -3.48 -23.39 2.16
C TRP A 199 -4.13 -23.93 0.88
N GLN A 200 -4.91 -25.01 0.95
CA GLN A 200 -5.60 -25.55 -0.22
C GLN A 200 -6.69 -24.60 -0.71
N GLU A 201 -7.35 -23.85 0.17
CA GLU A 201 -8.35 -22.85 -0.22
C GLU A 201 -7.69 -21.69 -1.00
N VAL A 202 -6.46 -21.31 -0.65
CA VAL A 202 -5.69 -20.31 -1.42
C VAL A 202 -5.41 -20.80 -2.83
N ILE A 203 -4.93 -22.05 -2.96
CA ILE A 203 -4.66 -22.66 -4.27
C ILE A 203 -5.93 -22.73 -5.12
N ASP A 204 -7.02 -23.22 -4.54
CA ASP A 204 -8.29 -23.43 -5.23
C ASP A 204 -8.90 -22.10 -5.68
N TRP A 205 -8.89 -21.09 -4.81
CA TRP A 205 -9.35 -19.74 -5.14
C TRP A 205 -8.53 -19.14 -6.28
N PHE A 206 -7.19 -19.16 -6.18
CA PHE A 206 -6.32 -18.54 -7.17
C PHE A 206 -6.47 -19.21 -8.54
N GLN A 207 -6.57 -20.55 -8.56
CA GLN A 207 -6.83 -21.29 -9.79
C GLN A 207 -8.21 -20.99 -10.38
N GLN A 208 -9.24 -20.84 -9.54
CA GLN A 208 -10.58 -20.52 -10.01
C GLN A 208 -10.64 -19.13 -10.63
N GLU A 209 -9.98 -18.15 -10.02
CA GLU A 209 -10.02 -16.75 -10.45
C GLU A 209 -9.15 -16.50 -11.69
N THR A 210 -7.91 -16.99 -11.68
CA THR A 210 -6.91 -16.67 -12.71
C THR A 210 -6.78 -17.74 -13.79
N ALA A 211 -7.38 -18.92 -13.59
CA ALA A 211 -7.10 -20.15 -14.36
C ALA A 211 -5.63 -20.63 -14.30
N VAL A 212 -4.79 -20.03 -13.45
CA VAL A 212 -3.39 -20.40 -13.24
C VAL A 212 -3.27 -21.34 -12.03
N SER A 213 -2.63 -22.49 -12.21
CA SER A 213 -2.39 -23.44 -11.12
C SER A 213 -1.07 -23.15 -10.41
N PHE A 214 -1.11 -23.11 -9.07
CA PHE A 214 0.11 -23.07 -8.26
C PHE A 214 0.97 -24.33 -8.46
N PRO A 215 2.30 -24.19 -8.37
CA PRO A 215 3.20 -25.33 -8.34
C PRO A 215 2.87 -26.23 -7.15
N ARG A 216 3.01 -27.55 -7.29
CA ARG A 216 2.79 -28.49 -6.19
C ARG A 216 4.05 -28.64 -5.34
N GLU A 217 3.87 -28.81 -4.04
CA GLU A 217 4.98 -29.09 -3.12
C GLU A 217 5.73 -30.37 -3.56
N GLY A 218 7.04 -30.24 -3.77
CA GLY A 218 7.92 -31.35 -4.17
C GLY A 218 7.82 -31.79 -5.64
N ASP A 219 6.99 -31.15 -6.46
CA ASP A 219 6.83 -31.52 -7.88
C ASP A 219 7.74 -30.71 -8.80
N ARG A 220 8.87 -31.28 -9.23
CA ARG A 220 9.83 -30.58 -10.10
C ARG A 220 9.27 -30.16 -11.47
N ALA A 221 8.11 -30.66 -11.88
CA ALA A 221 7.49 -30.30 -13.15
C ALA A 221 7.16 -28.80 -13.25
N TRP A 222 7.07 -28.07 -12.12
CA TRP A 222 6.89 -26.62 -12.15
C TRP A 222 8.02 -25.90 -12.89
N TYR A 223 9.25 -26.44 -12.84
CA TYR A 223 10.41 -25.84 -13.49
C TYR A 223 10.27 -25.90 -15.01
N ASP A 224 9.82 -27.05 -15.53
CA ASP A 224 9.59 -27.22 -16.97
C ASP A 224 8.47 -26.29 -17.47
N VAL A 225 7.49 -25.96 -16.62
CA VAL A 225 6.41 -25.00 -16.94
C VAL A 225 6.89 -23.55 -16.99
N LEU A 226 7.98 -23.20 -16.30
CA LEU A 226 8.51 -21.83 -16.31
C LEU A 226 9.54 -21.58 -17.42
N TYR A 227 10.27 -22.61 -17.83
CA TYR A 227 11.47 -22.47 -18.67
C TYR A 227 11.36 -23.11 -20.07
N GLU A 228 10.19 -23.64 -20.46
CA GLU A 228 9.83 -24.05 -21.83
C GLU A 228 8.87 -23.06 -22.52
#